data_AF-A0A845TRD8-F1
#
_entry.id   AF-A0A845TRD8-F1
#
_cell.length_a   1.000
_cell.length_b   1.000
_cell.length_c   1.000
_cell.angle_alpha   90.00
_cell.angle_beta   90.00
_cell.angle_gamma   90.00
#
_symmetry.space_group_name_H-M   'P 1'
#
loop_
_entity.id
_entity.type
_entity.pdbx_description
1 polymer ?
#
loop_
_entity_poly.entity_id
_entity_poly.type
_entity_poly.pdbx_seq_one_letter_code
_entity_poly.pdbx_strand_id
1 'polypeptide(L)' 'MELVKILQMPDVKEQLLKQGAFALSTSPEQTKARIHKEMTQWAKVIQDANIQAD' A
#
# COMPACT_ATOMS: atom_id res chain seq x y z
N MET A 1 -14.39 8.75 -7.42
CA MET A 1 -13.02 9.27 -7.63
C MET A 1 -12.50 8.76 -8.97
N GLU A 2 -11.90 9.61 -9.78
CA GLU A 2 -11.36 9.25 -11.10
C GLU A 2 -10.24 8.20 -11.02
N LEU A 3 -9.36 8.31 -10.01
CA LEU A 3 -8.29 7.35 -9.76
C LEU A 3 -8.78 5.90 -9.59
N VAL A 4 -9.91 5.70 -8.91
CA VAL A 4 -10.48 4.35 -8.74
C VAL A 4 -10.90 3.76 -10.07
N LYS A 5 -11.46 4.59 -10.98
CA LYS A 5 -11.83 4.14 -12.33
C LYS A 5 -10.60 3.76 -13.14
N ILE A 6 -9.51 4.54 -13.05
CA ILE A 6 -8.24 4.26 -13.73
C ILE A 6 -7.64 2.94 -13.23
N LEU A 7 -7.56 2.73 -11.91
CA LEU A 7 -7.06 1.47 -11.32
C LEU A 7 -7.93 0.25 -11.68
N GLN A 8 -9.17 0.45 -12.10
CA GLN A 8 -10.06 -0.62 -12.54
C GLN A 8 -9.87 -1.01 -14.01
N MET A 9 -9.20 -0.17 -14.82
CA MET A 9 -8.96 -0.42 -16.23
C MET A 9 -8.07 -1.67 -16.43
N PRO A 10 -8.38 -2.53 -17.40
CA PRO A 10 -7.67 -3.79 -17.61
C PRO A 10 -6.19 -3.56 -17.93
N ASP A 11 -5.87 -2.66 -18.85
CA ASP A 11 -4.47 -2.35 -19.20
C ASP A 11 -3.68 -1.84 -17.97
N VAL A 12 -4.27 -0.95 -17.16
CA VAL A 12 -3.62 -0.43 -15.94
C VAL A 12 -3.34 -1.56 -14.94
N LYS A 13 -4.29 -2.48 -14.76
CA LYS A 13 -4.09 -3.66 -13.91
C LYS A 13 -2.96 -4.53 -14.43
N GLU A 14 -2.92 -4.81 -15.72
CA GLU A 14 -1.87 -5.62 -16.35
C GLU A 14 -0.49 -4.96 -16.20
N GLN A 15 -0.38 -3.64 -16.40
CA GLN A 15 0.88 -2.93 -16.23
C GLN A 15 1.37 -2.92 -14.78
N LEU A 16 0.47 -2.80 -13.81
CA LEU A 16 0.81 -2.92 -12.39
C LEU A 16 1.24 -4.35 -12.04
N LEU A 17 0.54 -5.36 -12.56
CA LEU A 17 0.87 -6.76 -12.35
C LEU A 17 2.25 -7.12 -12.91
N LYS A 18 2.63 -6.58 -14.07
CA LYS A 18 3.98 -6.73 -14.64
C LYS A 18 5.09 -6.20 -13.72
N GLN A 19 4.76 -5.25 -12.84
CA GLN A 19 5.68 -4.69 -11.84
C GLN A 19 5.59 -5.43 -10.48
N GLY A 20 4.81 -6.51 -10.40
CA GLY A 20 4.57 -7.24 -9.14
C GLY A 20 3.58 -6.55 -8.20
N ALA A 21 2.86 -5.52 -8.67
CA ALA A 21 1.89 -4.77 -7.89
C ALA A 21 0.44 -5.15 -8.26
N PHE A 22 -0.42 -5.27 -7.25
CA PHE A 22 -1.85 -5.44 -7.47
C PHE A 22 -2.57 -4.11 -7.34
N ALA A 23 -3.39 -3.77 -8.34
CA ALA A 23 -4.25 -2.60 -8.27
C ALA A 23 -5.30 -2.80 -7.16
N LEU A 24 -5.19 -2.01 -6.09
CA LEU A 24 -6.16 -1.99 -5.00
C LEU A 24 -6.93 -0.67 -5.04
N SER A 25 -8.26 -0.76 -5.08
CA SER A 25 -9.13 0.40 -4.92
C SER A 25 -9.60 0.48 -3.46
N THR A 26 -9.04 1.43 -2.70
CA THR A 26 -9.46 1.75 -1.33
C THR A 26 -10.04 3.17 -1.27
N SER A 27 -10.87 3.45 -0.26
CA SER A 27 -11.22 4.84 0.06
C SER A 27 -10.05 5.58 0.70
N PRO A 28 -10.01 6.92 0.67
CA PRO A 28 -8.97 7.70 1.36
C PRO A 28 -8.86 7.36 2.85
N GLU A 29 -10.00 7.14 3.51
CA GLU A 29 -10.06 6.78 4.93
C GLU A 29 -9.46 5.39 5.19
N GLN A 30 -9.75 4.42 4.32
CA GLN A 30 -9.15 3.08 4.38
C GLN A 30 -7.64 3.13 4.14
N THR A 31 -7.17 3.95 3.19
CA THR A 31 -5.74 4.16 2.95
C THR A 31 -5.05 4.76 4.17
N LYS A 32 -5.65 5.80 4.77
CA LYS A 32 -5.13 6.42 6.01
C LYS A 32 -5.03 5.40 7.14
N ALA A 33 -6.10 4.62 7.36
CA ALA A 33 -6.12 3.60 8.41
C ALA A 33 -5.04 2.53 8.19
N ARG A 34 -4.84 2.10 6.94
CA ARG A 34 -3.80 1.12 6.58
C ARG A 34 -2.40 1.65 6.88
N ILE A 35 -2.10 2.89 6.47
CA ILE A 35 -0.79 3.51 6.71
C ILE A 35 -0.49 3.57 8.21
N HIS A 36 -1.46 4.01 9.03
CA HIS A 36 -1.26 4.08 10.48
C HIS A 36 -1.01 2.69 11.08
N LYS A 37 -1.77 1.67 10.64
CA LYS A 37 -1.58 0.29 11.09
C LYS A 37 -0.20 -0.24 10.73
N GLU A 38 0.25 -0.02 9.49
CA GLU A 38 1.57 -0.48 9.03
C GLU A 38 2.68 0.26 9.79
N MET A 39 2.56 1.58 10.01
CA MET A 39 3.51 2.33 10.84
C MET A 39 3.63 1.74 12.25
N THR A 40 2.51 1.47 12.94
CA THR A 40 2.55 0.86 14.28
C THR A 40 3.17 -0.54 14.27
N GLN A 41 2.81 -1.36 13.28
CA GLN A 41 3.35 -2.72 13.16
C GLN A 41 4.87 -2.70 12.93
N TRP A 42 5.34 -1.91 11.97
CA TRP A 42 6.75 -1.85 11.64
C TRP A 42 7.59 -1.15 12.72
N ALA A 43 7.04 -0.14 13.41
CA ALA A 43 7.69 0.45 14.57
C ALA A 43 7.98 -0.60 15.65
N LYS A 44 7.01 -1.48 15.93
CA LYS A 44 7.20 -2.59 16.86
C LYS A 44 8.28 -3.56 16.38
N VAL A 45 8.26 -3.96 15.11
CA VAL A 45 9.28 -4.87 14.55
C VAL A 45 10.67 -4.28 14.66
N ILE A 46 10.84 -2.99 14.33
CA ILE A 46 12.13 -2.28 14.43
C ILE A 46 12.64 -2.28 15.87
N GLN A 47 11.78 -1.97 16.83
CA GLN A 47 12.13 -1.94 18.25
C GLN A 47 12.47 -3.33 18.78
N ASP A 48 11.62 -4.33 18.51
CA ASP A 48 11.78 -5.71 18.98
C ASP A 48 13.06 -6.36 18.41
N ALA A 49 13.43 -6.03 17.17
CA ALA A 49 14.62 -6.58 16.50
C ALA A 49 15.86 -5.68 16.57
N ASN A 50 15.79 -4.54 17.26
CA ASN A 50 16.87 -3.54 17.38
C ASN A 50 17.49 -3.14 16.03
N ILE A 51 16.64 -2.95 15.02
CA ILE A 51 17.06 -2.59 13.66
C ILE A 51 17.45 -1.11 13.64
N GLN A 52 18.64 -0.81 13.12
CA GLN A 52 19.12 0.56 12.92
C GLN A 52 19.15 0.89 11.42
N ALA A 53 18.78 2.12 11.08
CA ALA A 53 19.01 2.66 9.74
C ALA A 53 20.49 3.07 9.63
N ASP A 54 21.04 2.98 8.42
CA ASP A 54 22.40 3.44 8.10
C ASP A 54 22.52 4.97 8.18
#